data_AF-A0A7S4V956-F1
#
_entry.id   AF-A0A7S4V956-F1
#
_cell.length_a   1.000
_cell.length_b   1.000
_cell.length_c   1.000
_cell.angle_alpha   90.00
_cell.angle_beta   90.00
_cell.angle_gamma   90.00
#
_symmetry.space_group_name_H-M   'P 1'
#
loop_
_entity.id
_entity.type
_entity.pdbx_description
1 polymer ?
#
loop_
_entity_poly.entity_id
_entity_poly.type
_entity_poly.pdbx_seq_one_letter_code
_entity_poly.pdbx_strand_id
1 'polypeptide(L)'
;MDLVPCYVTPKENRSRMDEAPQLYRMMRLGMWNIANGRLQSHPQEAFFQDLRGRTPLHLALLKRAPLEIVTALLAANAKAVTLPDVDGRIPLHYSCIYGASVEVVNAIIGANNDMSAISHADNDGWNALHFVCHSNSTSIDTVRMLMARCPQLTLHRENFERTPLHFACMYGCSSAIVQELLEHHKEISTILDKRGRSPLHITCSRHDSSLEAVTVLQVLLDASTSTVLLPDSNGLNCLDILSTMFSQRKWDNIERSHPTELFFEIFWWKVTLLVKALYLKRREIEEEEKKKNEKGMNTSKATEEYPFSMLHETLKLSDCPYNLRQIALKKHFDNISVQDEEGNLPLHIAARSFLGNNNTEVAKIIDALLVAYPGATRVKNNEKREPLHLALQSGKTWKQGLSNIFHANPASIHGADLDLKLLPFILELVGSTARDVYLVLREMPDIM
;
A
#
# COMPACT_ATOMS: atom_id res chain seq x y z
N MET A 1 -28.24 -4.13 35.27
CA MET A 1 -27.65 -5.06 36.24
C MET A 1 -26.42 -5.62 35.59
N ASP A 2 -25.27 -5.13 36.04
CA ASP A 2 -23.97 -5.28 35.41
C ASP A 2 -23.51 -6.75 35.39
N LEU A 3 -23.21 -7.26 34.20
CA LEU A 3 -22.50 -8.52 34.03
C LEU A 3 -21.00 -8.25 34.20
N VAL A 4 -20.54 -8.37 35.44
CA VAL A 4 -19.10 -8.48 35.74
C VAL A 4 -18.59 -9.79 35.13
N PRO A 5 -17.51 -9.80 34.33
CA PRO A 5 -16.92 -11.05 33.84
C PRO A 5 -16.29 -11.79 35.03
N CYS A 6 -16.89 -12.92 35.41
CA CYS A 6 -16.34 -13.79 36.44
C CYS A 6 -14.95 -14.29 36.01
N TYR A 7 -13.90 -13.75 36.62
CA TYR A 7 -12.56 -14.33 36.56
C TYR A 7 -12.57 -15.69 37.28
N VAL A 8 -12.67 -16.77 36.52
CA VAL A 8 -12.60 -18.15 37.02
C VAL A 8 -11.17 -18.46 37.45
N THR A 9 -11.00 -19.03 38.64
CA THR A 9 -9.67 -19.27 39.24
C THR A 9 -8.96 -20.49 38.65
N PRO A 10 -7.60 -20.57 38.71
CA PRO A 10 -6.84 -21.72 38.19
C PRO A 10 -7.17 -23.08 38.82
N LYS A 11 -7.75 -23.11 40.02
CA LYS A 11 -8.20 -24.34 40.69
C LYS A 11 -9.54 -24.84 40.15
N GLU A 12 -10.48 -23.93 39.85
CA GLU A 12 -11.73 -24.26 39.15
C GLU A 12 -11.45 -24.74 37.73
N ASN A 13 -10.43 -24.17 37.05
CA ASN A 13 -9.97 -24.62 35.73
C ASN A 13 -9.52 -26.08 35.66
N ARG A 14 -8.90 -26.63 36.73
CA ARG A 14 -8.51 -28.04 36.78
C ARG A 14 -9.71 -28.95 36.99
N SER A 15 -10.61 -28.60 37.92
CA SER A 15 -11.79 -29.42 38.25
C SER A 15 -12.73 -29.67 37.06
N ARG A 16 -13.00 -28.64 36.24
CA ARG A 16 -13.91 -28.76 35.08
C ARG A 16 -13.29 -29.50 33.88
N MET A 17 -11.96 -29.52 33.77
CA MET A 17 -11.26 -30.33 32.75
C MET A 17 -11.22 -31.82 33.13
N ASP A 18 -11.17 -32.12 34.42
CA ASP A 18 -11.27 -33.48 34.96
C ASP A 18 -12.69 -34.07 34.81
N GLU A 19 -13.70 -33.22 34.60
CA GLU A 19 -15.09 -33.59 34.28
C GLU A 19 -15.44 -33.55 32.78
N ALA A 20 -14.51 -33.13 31.91
CA ALA A 20 -14.78 -33.02 30.48
C ALA A 20 -15.18 -34.38 29.87
N PRO A 21 -16.25 -34.44 29.05
CA PRO A 21 -16.71 -35.66 28.43
C PRO A 21 -15.61 -36.37 27.62
N GLN A 22 -15.70 -37.69 27.53
CA GLN A 22 -14.71 -38.50 26.83
C GLN A 22 -14.57 -38.07 25.37
N LEU A 23 -15.69 -37.79 24.70
CA LEU A 23 -15.69 -37.25 23.34
C LEU A 23 -14.84 -35.98 23.23
N TYR A 24 -15.04 -35.01 24.13
CA TYR A 24 -14.28 -33.76 24.10
C TYR A 24 -12.75 -34.01 24.23
N ARG A 25 -12.35 -34.93 25.11
CA ARG A 25 -10.92 -35.33 25.25
C ARG A 25 -10.39 -35.99 23.99
N MET A 26 -11.15 -36.90 23.38
CA MET A 26 -10.79 -37.57 22.12
C MET A 26 -10.63 -36.57 20.97
N MET A 27 -11.54 -35.59 20.85
CA MET A 27 -11.45 -34.52 19.84
C MET A 27 -10.22 -33.65 20.06
N ARG A 28 -9.91 -33.31 21.32
CA ARG A 28 -8.71 -32.53 21.67
C ARG A 28 -7.41 -33.23 21.26
N LEU A 29 -7.39 -34.56 21.34
CA LEU A 29 -6.26 -35.41 20.97
C LEU A 29 -6.24 -35.80 19.48
N GLY A 30 -7.30 -35.50 18.72
CA GLY A 30 -7.40 -35.87 17.30
C GLY A 30 -7.70 -37.36 17.06
N MET A 31 -8.31 -38.05 18.03
CA MET A 31 -8.61 -39.49 17.95
C MET A 31 -9.91 -39.75 17.18
N TRP A 32 -9.95 -39.40 15.88
CA TRP A 32 -11.17 -39.34 15.07
C TRP A 32 -11.97 -40.65 15.01
N ASN A 33 -11.30 -41.79 14.77
CA ASN A 33 -11.99 -43.08 14.65
C ASN A 33 -12.74 -43.47 15.93
N ILE A 34 -12.10 -43.25 17.08
CA ILE A 34 -12.67 -43.58 18.40
C ILE A 34 -13.72 -42.53 18.77
N ALA A 35 -13.46 -41.26 18.45
CA ALA A 35 -14.42 -40.18 18.65
C ALA A 35 -15.72 -40.41 17.88
N ASN A 36 -15.66 -40.94 16.65
CA ASN A 36 -16.84 -41.25 15.86
C ASN A 36 -17.71 -42.33 16.53
N GLY A 37 -17.10 -43.42 17.00
CA GLY A 37 -17.81 -44.46 17.75
C GLY A 37 -18.40 -43.95 19.07
N ARG A 38 -17.70 -43.04 19.77
CA ARG A 38 -18.21 -42.39 20.97
C ARG A 38 -19.40 -41.48 20.65
N LEU A 39 -19.33 -40.72 19.56
CA LEU A 39 -20.38 -39.81 19.13
C LEU A 39 -21.67 -40.56 18.75
N GLN A 40 -21.55 -41.72 18.11
CA GLN A 40 -22.72 -42.57 17.80
C GLN A 40 -23.39 -43.13 19.06
N SER A 41 -22.60 -43.52 20.07
CA SER A 41 -23.12 -44.10 21.32
C SER A 41 -23.56 -43.04 22.35
N HIS A 42 -22.98 -41.84 22.31
CA HIS A 42 -23.20 -40.75 23.26
C HIS A 42 -23.33 -39.38 22.56
N PRO A 43 -24.33 -39.17 21.69
CA PRO A 43 -24.49 -37.94 20.92
C PRO A 43 -24.69 -36.69 21.79
N GLN A 44 -25.21 -36.83 23.01
CA GLN A 44 -25.36 -35.76 23.99
C GLN A 44 -24.02 -35.08 24.37
N GLU A 45 -22.89 -35.77 24.23
CA GLU A 45 -21.58 -35.17 24.50
C GLU A 45 -21.21 -34.09 23.47
N ALA A 46 -21.87 -34.05 22.30
CA ALA A 46 -21.69 -33.00 21.29
C ALA A 46 -22.21 -31.62 21.73
N PHE A 47 -22.99 -31.55 22.81
CA PHE A 47 -23.53 -30.30 23.37
C PHE A 47 -22.62 -29.65 24.40
N PHE A 48 -21.56 -30.34 24.81
CA PHE A 48 -20.63 -29.82 25.81
C PHE A 48 -19.95 -28.53 25.35
N GLN A 49 -19.75 -27.59 26.27
CA GLN A 49 -18.92 -26.40 26.07
C GLN A 49 -17.83 -26.38 27.12
N ASP A 50 -16.60 -26.10 26.68
CA ASP A 50 -15.48 -25.92 27.59
C ASP A 50 -15.52 -24.54 28.28
N LEU A 51 -14.50 -24.27 29.10
CA LEU A 51 -14.36 -23.00 29.82
C LEU A 51 -14.17 -21.77 28.92
N ARG A 52 -13.81 -21.99 27.65
CA ARG A 52 -13.73 -20.95 26.62
C ARG A 52 -15.02 -20.91 25.77
N GLY A 53 -16.09 -21.61 26.15
CA GLY A 53 -17.33 -21.68 25.38
C GLY A 53 -17.24 -22.57 24.13
N ARG A 54 -16.11 -23.26 23.91
CA ARG A 54 -15.88 -24.05 22.70
C ARG A 54 -16.57 -25.40 22.78
N THR A 55 -17.32 -25.72 21.74
CA THR A 55 -17.95 -27.03 21.53
C THR A 55 -16.98 -28.05 20.93
N PRO A 56 -17.30 -29.37 20.95
CA PRO A 56 -16.57 -30.37 20.17
C PRO A 56 -16.39 -30.03 18.69
N LEU A 57 -17.35 -29.30 18.09
CA LEU A 57 -17.25 -28.82 16.71
C LEU A 57 -16.15 -27.77 16.54
N HIS A 58 -15.99 -26.83 17.47
CA HIS A 58 -14.86 -25.90 17.45
C HIS A 58 -13.52 -26.64 17.51
N LEU A 59 -13.42 -27.67 18.36
CA LEU A 59 -12.21 -28.49 18.44
C LEU A 59 -11.94 -29.31 17.19
N ALA A 60 -12.99 -29.85 16.55
CA ALA A 60 -12.89 -30.56 15.30
C ALA A 60 -12.22 -29.68 14.23
N LEU A 61 -12.69 -28.44 14.10
CA LEU A 61 -12.17 -27.48 13.11
C LEU A 61 -10.77 -26.98 13.46
N LEU A 62 -10.52 -26.69 14.74
CA LEU A 62 -9.19 -26.36 15.27
C LEU A 62 -8.14 -27.42 14.90
N LYS A 63 -8.54 -28.69 14.93
CA LYS A 63 -7.65 -29.84 14.67
C LYS A 63 -7.76 -30.40 13.25
N ARG A 64 -8.47 -29.70 12.35
CA ARG A 64 -8.67 -30.11 10.95
C ARG A 64 -9.22 -31.54 10.83
N ALA A 65 -10.28 -31.82 11.59
CA ALA A 65 -10.94 -33.12 11.58
C ALA A 65 -11.48 -33.47 10.18
N PRO A 66 -11.55 -34.76 9.82
CA PRO A 66 -12.18 -35.22 8.59
C PRO A 66 -13.64 -34.79 8.48
N LEU A 67 -14.13 -34.67 7.25
CA LEU A 67 -15.51 -34.26 6.95
C LEU A 67 -16.53 -35.15 7.66
N GLU A 68 -16.27 -36.46 7.77
CA GLU A 68 -17.14 -37.44 8.42
C GLU A 68 -17.36 -37.13 9.90
N ILE A 69 -16.32 -36.65 10.60
CA ILE A 69 -16.44 -36.26 12.01
C ILE A 69 -17.25 -34.99 12.15
N VAL A 70 -17.01 -34.02 11.25
CA VAL A 70 -17.73 -32.75 11.24
C VAL A 70 -19.21 -32.99 10.96
N THR A 71 -19.55 -33.78 9.94
CA THR A 71 -20.95 -34.09 9.60
C THR A 71 -21.64 -34.88 10.71
N ALA A 72 -20.95 -35.83 11.35
CA ALA A 72 -21.50 -36.55 12.49
C ALA A 72 -21.79 -35.61 13.67
N LEU A 73 -20.90 -34.64 13.96
CA LEU A 73 -21.14 -33.64 15.00
C LEU A 73 -22.30 -32.71 14.68
N LEU A 74 -22.43 -32.30 13.41
CA LEU A 74 -23.53 -31.46 12.94
C LEU A 74 -24.87 -32.23 12.99
N ALA A 75 -24.86 -33.54 12.70
CA ALA A 75 -26.04 -34.38 12.85
C ALA A 75 -26.48 -34.53 14.32
N ALA A 76 -25.52 -34.62 15.25
CA ALA A 76 -25.80 -34.69 16.68
C ALA A 76 -26.25 -33.34 17.28
N ASN A 77 -25.65 -32.22 16.82
CA ASN A 77 -25.93 -30.88 17.33
C ASN A 77 -25.76 -29.81 16.25
N ALA A 78 -26.75 -29.67 15.37
CA ALA A 78 -26.73 -28.69 14.28
C ALA A 78 -26.66 -27.24 14.78
N LYS A 79 -27.27 -26.94 15.94
CA LYS A 79 -27.26 -25.59 16.53
C LYS A 79 -25.87 -25.12 16.95
N ALA A 80 -24.91 -26.04 17.11
CA ALA A 80 -23.53 -25.72 17.47
C ALA A 80 -22.87 -24.73 16.50
N VAL A 81 -23.32 -24.64 15.24
CA VAL A 81 -22.78 -23.72 14.22
C VAL A 81 -22.98 -22.24 14.55
N THR A 82 -23.89 -21.92 15.47
CA THR A 82 -24.19 -20.55 15.91
C THR A 82 -23.65 -20.24 17.31
N LEU A 83 -23.13 -21.23 18.03
CA LEU A 83 -22.66 -21.04 19.41
C LEU A 83 -21.28 -20.37 19.40
N PRO A 84 -21.13 -19.16 19.97
CA PRO A 84 -19.84 -18.50 20.04
C PRO A 84 -18.99 -19.03 21.21
N ASP A 85 -17.68 -18.95 21.04
CA ASP A 85 -16.71 -19.05 22.14
C ASP A 85 -16.58 -17.71 22.90
N VAL A 86 -15.69 -17.64 23.89
CA VAL A 86 -15.46 -16.43 24.70
C VAL A 86 -14.99 -15.21 23.89
N ASP A 87 -14.37 -15.44 22.74
CA ASP A 87 -13.91 -14.38 21.84
C ASP A 87 -15.04 -13.98 20.85
N GLY A 88 -16.24 -14.55 21.00
CA GLY A 88 -17.36 -14.33 20.09
C GLY A 88 -17.27 -15.16 18.81
N ARG A 89 -16.34 -16.11 18.71
CA ARG A 89 -16.08 -16.84 17.47
C ARG A 89 -16.93 -18.09 17.39
N ILE A 90 -17.61 -18.24 16.25
CA ILE A 90 -18.41 -19.42 15.92
C ILE A 90 -17.57 -20.44 15.12
N PRO A 91 -18.06 -21.68 14.92
CA PRO A 91 -17.34 -22.70 14.14
C PRO A 91 -16.93 -22.25 12.73
N LEU A 92 -17.75 -21.43 12.05
CA LEU A 92 -17.40 -20.89 10.73
C LEU A 92 -16.06 -20.11 10.77
N HIS A 93 -15.82 -19.29 11.80
CA HIS A 93 -14.55 -18.57 11.95
C HIS A 93 -13.37 -19.53 12.09
N TYR A 94 -13.51 -20.59 12.89
CA TYR A 94 -12.47 -21.61 13.02
C TYR A 94 -12.18 -22.30 11.67
N SER A 95 -13.21 -22.59 10.89
CA SER A 95 -13.02 -23.19 9.55
C SER A 95 -12.19 -22.29 8.62
N CYS A 96 -12.38 -20.97 8.68
CA CYS A 96 -11.63 -19.98 7.90
C CYS A 96 -10.22 -19.72 8.44
N ILE A 97 -10.02 -19.78 9.76
CA ILE A 97 -8.71 -19.59 10.40
C ILE A 97 -7.80 -20.78 10.08
N TYR A 98 -8.34 -22.00 10.15
CA TYR A 98 -7.54 -23.22 10.06
C TYR A 98 -7.53 -23.84 8.65
N GLY A 99 -8.20 -23.23 7.67
CA GLY A 99 -8.17 -23.66 6.27
C GLY A 99 -8.91 -24.97 6.05
N ALA A 100 -10.15 -25.05 6.54
CA ALA A 100 -11.02 -26.19 6.28
C ALA A 100 -11.37 -26.30 4.78
N SER A 101 -11.69 -27.50 4.32
CA SER A 101 -12.10 -27.72 2.93
C SER A 101 -13.45 -27.06 2.64
N VAL A 102 -13.72 -26.76 1.37
CA VAL A 102 -14.97 -26.13 0.92
C VAL A 102 -16.19 -26.96 1.34
N GLU A 103 -16.07 -28.29 1.34
CA GLU A 103 -17.11 -29.22 1.77
C GLU A 103 -17.43 -29.08 3.26
N VAL A 104 -16.40 -28.95 4.10
CA VAL A 104 -16.56 -28.73 5.54
C VAL A 104 -17.26 -27.39 5.80
N VAL A 105 -16.85 -26.33 5.10
CA VAL A 105 -17.47 -25.01 5.24
C VAL A 105 -18.93 -25.04 4.76
N ASN A 106 -19.21 -25.70 3.63
CA ASN A 106 -20.58 -25.92 3.14
C ASN A 106 -21.45 -26.69 4.14
N ALA A 107 -20.90 -27.73 4.77
CA ALA A 107 -21.61 -28.51 5.77
C ALA A 107 -21.98 -27.65 7.00
N ILE A 108 -21.05 -26.81 7.48
CA ILE A 108 -21.31 -25.89 8.60
C ILE A 108 -22.42 -24.88 8.24
N ILE A 109 -22.32 -24.27 7.06
CA ILE A 109 -23.29 -23.27 6.60
C ILE A 109 -24.68 -23.90 6.41
N GLY A 110 -24.76 -25.12 5.88
CA GLY A 110 -26.02 -25.79 5.60
C GLY A 110 -26.67 -26.48 6.80
N ALA A 111 -25.97 -26.65 7.92
CA ALA A 111 -26.42 -27.56 8.99
C ALA A 111 -27.70 -27.13 9.72
N ASN A 112 -27.92 -25.83 9.94
CA ASN A 112 -29.03 -25.34 10.76
C ASN A 112 -30.13 -24.61 9.95
N ASN A 113 -30.07 -24.64 8.60
CA ASN A 113 -30.92 -23.84 7.70
C ASN A 113 -30.98 -22.34 8.04
N ASP A 114 -30.02 -21.87 8.84
CA ASP A 114 -29.91 -20.51 9.33
C ASP A 114 -28.65 -19.88 8.76
N MET A 115 -28.84 -18.98 7.81
CA MET A 115 -27.76 -18.31 7.10
C MET A 115 -27.17 -17.14 7.90
N SER A 116 -27.75 -16.78 9.05
CA SER A 116 -27.27 -15.67 9.89
C SER A 116 -25.85 -15.89 10.41
N ALA A 117 -25.44 -17.16 10.61
CA ALA A 117 -24.09 -17.53 11.00
C ALA A 117 -23.02 -17.04 10.02
N ILE A 118 -23.34 -16.91 8.72
CA ILE A 118 -22.38 -16.42 7.73
C ILE A 118 -22.01 -14.96 7.99
N SER A 119 -22.98 -14.14 8.38
CA SER A 119 -22.80 -12.71 8.69
C SER A 119 -22.32 -12.44 10.12
N HIS A 120 -22.13 -13.47 10.94
CA HIS A 120 -21.69 -13.30 12.32
C HIS A 120 -20.30 -12.66 12.37
N ALA A 121 -20.11 -11.76 13.34
CA ALA A 121 -18.83 -11.14 13.63
C ALA A 121 -18.42 -11.48 15.06
N ASP A 122 -17.13 -11.69 15.30
CA ASP A 122 -16.61 -11.93 16.64
C ASP A 122 -16.57 -10.64 17.49
N ASN A 123 -16.05 -10.71 18.71
CA ASN A 123 -16.01 -9.56 19.61
C ASN A 123 -15.13 -8.40 19.08
N ASP A 124 -14.17 -8.68 18.20
CA ASP A 124 -13.34 -7.67 17.52
C ASP A 124 -14.00 -7.14 16.24
N GLY A 125 -15.21 -7.60 15.93
CA GLY A 125 -15.94 -7.27 14.72
C GLY A 125 -15.44 -8.01 13.49
N TRP A 126 -14.65 -9.08 13.64
CA TRP A 126 -14.12 -9.84 12.51
C TRP A 126 -15.16 -10.83 12.01
N ASN A 127 -15.43 -10.79 10.71
CA ASN A 127 -16.25 -11.78 10.04
C ASN A 127 -15.38 -12.90 9.41
N ALA A 128 -16.03 -13.87 8.76
CA ALA A 128 -15.36 -14.99 8.10
C ALA A 128 -14.24 -14.55 7.11
N LEU A 129 -14.47 -13.51 6.29
CA LEU A 129 -13.48 -13.05 5.31
C LEU A 129 -12.26 -12.38 5.97
N HIS A 130 -12.42 -11.68 7.10
CA HIS A 130 -11.29 -11.15 7.86
C HIS A 130 -10.37 -12.30 8.32
N PHE A 131 -10.94 -13.41 8.79
CA PHE A 131 -10.18 -14.58 9.20
C PHE A 131 -9.50 -15.31 8.05
N VAL A 132 -10.17 -15.41 6.89
CA VAL A 132 -9.53 -15.94 5.67
C VAL A 132 -8.31 -15.09 5.31
N CYS A 133 -8.47 -13.76 5.31
CA CYS A 133 -7.40 -12.85 4.96
C CYS A 133 -6.27 -12.81 6.00
N HIS A 134 -6.57 -13.13 7.26
CA HIS A 134 -5.56 -13.21 8.31
C HIS A 134 -4.71 -14.48 8.22
N SER A 135 -5.33 -15.64 7.93
CA SER A 135 -4.66 -16.93 8.04
C SER A 135 -3.87 -17.36 6.80
N ASN A 136 -4.23 -16.84 5.62
CA ASN A 136 -3.70 -17.25 4.31
C ASN A 136 -3.78 -18.77 4.04
N SER A 137 -4.59 -19.49 4.82
CA SER A 137 -4.63 -20.97 4.80
C SER A 137 -5.86 -21.53 4.08
N THR A 138 -6.82 -20.66 3.78
CA THR A 138 -8.10 -21.03 3.17
C THR A 138 -8.01 -20.96 1.64
N SER A 139 -8.67 -21.90 0.97
CA SER A 139 -8.72 -21.95 -0.50
C SER A 139 -9.51 -20.78 -1.09
N ILE A 140 -9.16 -20.38 -2.31
CA ILE A 140 -9.90 -19.36 -3.07
C ILE A 140 -11.36 -19.78 -3.32
N ASP A 141 -11.62 -21.08 -3.49
CA ASP A 141 -12.98 -21.60 -3.67
C ASP A 141 -13.86 -21.35 -2.45
N THR A 142 -13.28 -21.40 -1.24
CA THR A 142 -14.00 -21.05 -0.01
C THR A 142 -14.33 -19.55 0.03
N VAL A 143 -13.40 -18.69 -0.41
CA VAL A 143 -13.62 -17.23 -0.51
C VAL A 143 -14.77 -16.94 -1.47
N ARG A 144 -14.71 -17.51 -2.69
CA ARG A 144 -15.76 -17.39 -3.72
C ARG A 144 -17.11 -17.83 -3.19
N MET A 145 -17.15 -18.97 -2.51
CA MET A 145 -18.36 -19.53 -1.94
C MET A 145 -18.97 -18.60 -0.87
N LEU A 146 -18.15 -18.08 0.05
CA LEU A 146 -18.60 -17.16 1.10
C LEU A 146 -19.15 -15.87 0.51
N MET A 147 -18.45 -15.30 -0.48
CA MET A 147 -18.87 -14.09 -1.17
C MET A 147 -20.15 -14.29 -1.99
N ALA A 148 -20.29 -15.42 -2.69
CA ALA A 148 -21.49 -15.74 -3.45
C ALA A 148 -22.74 -15.86 -2.56
N ARG A 149 -22.58 -16.31 -1.31
CA ARG A 149 -23.68 -16.43 -0.34
C ARG A 149 -23.96 -15.13 0.41
N CYS A 150 -22.93 -14.32 0.65
CA CYS A 150 -23.00 -13.16 1.53
C CYS A 150 -22.03 -12.06 1.03
N PRO A 151 -22.34 -11.35 -0.07
CA PRO A 151 -21.45 -10.36 -0.66
C PRO A 151 -21.06 -9.23 0.30
N GLN A 152 -21.95 -8.87 1.23
CA GLN A 152 -21.75 -7.81 2.21
C GLN A 152 -20.58 -8.07 3.17
N LEU A 153 -20.08 -9.31 3.28
CA LEU A 153 -18.90 -9.62 4.10
C LEU A 153 -17.67 -8.83 3.68
N THR A 154 -17.56 -8.52 2.39
CA THR A 154 -16.41 -7.81 1.80
C THR A 154 -16.38 -6.33 2.19
N LEU A 155 -17.54 -5.73 2.46
CA LEU A 155 -17.72 -4.33 2.84
C LEU A 155 -17.73 -4.11 4.35
N HIS A 156 -17.86 -5.19 5.12
CA HIS A 156 -17.89 -5.14 6.58
C HIS A 156 -16.61 -4.51 7.14
N ARG A 157 -16.78 -3.64 8.13
CA ARG A 157 -15.69 -2.90 8.78
C ARG A 157 -15.57 -3.36 10.23
N GLU A 158 -14.41 -3.90 10.60
CA GLU A 158 -14.15 -4.30 11.99
C GLU A 158 -13.91 -3.09 12.91
N ASN A 159 -13.60 -3.33 14.19
CA ASN A 159 -13.56 -2.28 15.21
C ASN A 159 -12.54 -1.14 14.95
N PHE A 160 -11.52 -1.34 14.10
CA PHE A 160 -10.62 -0.30 13.60
C PHE A 160 -10.95 0.18 12.18
N GLU A 161 -12.19 -0.02 11.76
CA GLU A 161 -12.76 0.35 10.48
C GLU A 161 -12.09 -0.29 9.25
N ARG A 162 -11.31 -1.36 9.45
CA ARG A 162 -10.66 -2.09 8.36
C ARG A 162 -11.64 -3.07 7.72
N THR A 163 -11.53 -3.23 6.42
CA THR A 163 -12.26 -4.24 5.64
C THR A 163 -11.42 -5.52 5.48
N PRO A 164 -11.99 -6.63 4.98
CA PRO A 164 -11.20 -7.80 4.62
C PRO A 164 -10.05 -7.49 3.65
N LEU A 165 -10.23 -6.53 2.73
CA LEU A 165 -9.15 -6.10 1.83
C LEU A 165 -7.98 -5.46 2.60
N HIS A 166 -8.25 -4.64 3.62
CA HIS A 166 -7.19 -4.11 4.49
C HIS A 166 -6.43 -5.23 5.19
N PHE A 167 -7.12 -6.28 5.63
CA PHE A 167 -6.49 -7.46 6.23
C PHE A 167 -5.66 -8.23 5.20
N ALA A 168 -6.18 -8.42 3.99
CA ALA A 168 -5.46 -9.10 2.93
C ALA A 168 -4.16 -8.38 2.59
N CYS A 169 -4.22 -7.05 2.48
CA CYS A 169 -3.06 -6.20 2.32
C CYS A 169 -2.14 -6.21 3.55
N MET A 170 -2.66 -6.28 4.77
CA MET A 170 -1.87 -6.22 6.02
C MET A 170 -1.11 -7.52 6.28
N TYR A 171 -1.74 -8.68 6.05
CA TYR A 171 -1.18 -10.00 6.32
C TYR A 171 -0.54 -10.64 5.08
N GLY A 172 -0.68 -10.03 3.90
CA GLY A 172 0.00 -10.47 2.68
C GLY A 172 -0.66 -11.70 2.09
N CYS A 173 -1.97 -11.64 1.88
CA CYS A 173 -2.69 -12.65 1.11
C CYS A 173 -2.14 -12.78 -0.31
N SER A 174 -2.45 -13.91 -0.95
CA SER A 174 -2.20 -14.08 -2.37
C SER A 174 -2.94 -13.02 -3.18
N SER A 175 -2.32 -12.58 -4.28
CA SER A 175 -2.94 -11.66 -5.23
C SER A 175 -4.27 -12.18 -5.77
N ALA A 176 -4.46 -13.50 -5.85
CA ALA A 176 -5.70 -14.12 -6.26
C ALA A 176 -6.87 -13.82 -5.31
N ILE A 177 -6.66 -13.84 -3.98
CA ILE A 177 -7.70 -13.47 -3.01
C ILE A 177 -7.99 -11.96 -3.11
N VAL A 178 -6.95 -11.14 -3.27
CA VAL A 178 -7.10 -9.68 -3.43
C VAL A 178 -7.89 -9.34 -4.70
N GLN A 179 -7.59 -9.99 -5.81
CA GLN A 179 -8.32 -9.84 -7.08
C GLN A 179 -9.79 -10.24 -6.91
N GLU A 180 -10.05 -11.41 -6.31
CA GLU A 180 -11.43 -11.87 -6.09
C GLU A 180 -12.22 -10.86 -5.24
N LEU A 181 -11.64 -10.33 -4.16
CA LEU A 181 -12.30 -9.30 -3.34
C LEU A 181 -12.65 -8.04 -4.16
N LEU A 182 -11.75 -7.61 -5.05
CA LEU A 182 -11.91 -6.40 -5.87
C LEU A 182 -12.86 -6.58 -7.05
N GLU A 183 -12.97 -7.80 -7.60
CA GLU A 183 -13.88 -8.10 -8.71
C GLU A 183 -15.34 -7.89 -8.34
N HIS A 184 -15.72 -8.19 -7.09
CA HIS A 184 -17.10 -8.04 -6.63
C HIS A 184 -17.42 -6.61 -6.20
N HIS A 185 -16.48 -5.93 -5.52
CA HIS A 185 -16.67 -4.56 -5.05
C HIS A 185 -15.41 -3.73 -5.22
N LYS A 186 -15.28 -3.02 -6.34
CA LYS A 186 -14.10 -2.20 -6.67
C LYS A 186 -13.89 -1.04 -5.69
N GLU A 187 -14.98 -0.53 -5.11
CA GLU A 187 -15.01 0.55 -4.13
C GLU A 187 -14.26 0.23 -2.84
N ILE A 188 -14.05 -1.04 -2.49
CA ILE A 188 -13.32 -1.41 -1.27
C ILE A 188 -11.84 -0.97 -1.31
N SER A 189 -11.31 -0.70 -2.51
CA SER A 189 -9.96 -0.19 -2.71
C SER A 189 -9.75 1.23 -2.17
N THR A 190 -10.83 2.02 -2.02
CA THR A 190 -10.76 3.43 -1.59
C THR A 190 -11.21 3.65 -0.15
N ILE A 191 -11.80 2.64 0.51
CA ILE A 191 -12.22 2.71 1.91
C ILE A 191 -10.99 2.94 2.80
N LEU A 192 -11.14 3.81 3.80
CA LEU A 192 -10.08 4.13 4.76
C LEU A 192 -10.32 3.44 6.10
N ASP A 193 -9.24 3.00 6.74
CA ASP A 193 -9.27 2.55 8.14
C ASP A 193 -9.36 3.75 9.12
N LYS A 194 -9.44 3.46 10.42
CA LYS A 194 -9.50 4.47 11.48
C LYS A 194 -8.28 5.42 11.53
N ARG A 195 -7.18 5.06 10.86
CA ARG A 195 -5.96 5.90 10.71
C ARG A 195 -5.94 6.64 9.36
N GLY A 196 -7.05 6.66 8.62
CA GLY A 196 -7.13 7.29 7.30
C GLY A 196 -6.34 6.54 6.23
N ARG A 197 -5.95 5.27 6.45
CA ARG A 197 -5.13 4.52 5.50
C ARG A 197 -6.02 3.68 4.60
N SER A 198 -5.81 3.78 3.29
CA SER A 198 -6.38 2.84 2.32
C SER A 198 -5.62 1.50 2.31
N PRO A 199 -6.16 0.45 1.67
CA PRO A 199 -5.44 -0.80 1.44
C PRO A 199 -4.08 -0.61 0.74
N LEU A 200 -3.96 0.41 -0.14
CA LEU A 200 -2.70 0.76 -0.81
C LEU A 200 -1.64 1.23 0.20
N HIS A 201 -2.01 2.11 1.15
CA HIS A 201 -1.12 2.56 2.22
C HIS A 201 -0.61 1.39 3.07
N ILE A 202 -1.50 0.45 3.42
CA ILE A 202 -1.14 -0.74 4.19
C ILE A 202 -0.14 -1.60 3.43
N THR A 203 -0.37 -1.82 2.12
CA THR A 203 0.53 -2.61 1.27
C THR A 203 1.93 -1.98 1.20
N CYS A 204 2.01 -0.64 1.13
CA CYS A 204 3.28 0.10 1.17
C CYS A 204 4.00 -0.04 2.52
N SER A 205 3.25 -0.10 3.63
CA SER A 205 3.82 -0.23 4.99
C SER A 205 4.35 -1.63 5.32
N ARG A 206 4.22 -2.61 4.42
CA ARG A 206 4.73 -3.97 4.66
C ARG A 206 6.22 -4.10 4.40
N HIS A 207 6.93 -4.66 5.37
CA HIS A 207 8.35 -5.02 5.29
C HIS A 207 8.64 -6.31 4.50
N ASP A 208 7.65 -6.87 3.83
CA ASP A 208 7.77 -8.14 3.14
C ASP A 208 8.54 -8.00 1.82
N SER A 209 9.50 -8.91 1.61
CA SER A 209 10.32 -9.08 0.40
C SER A 209 9.68 -10.08 -0.57
N SER A 210 8.35 -10.21 -0.56
CA SER A 210 7.64 -11.09 -1.47
C SER A 210 7.31 -10.38 -2.79
N LEU A 211 7.37 -11.12 -3.89
CA LEU A 211 6.90 -10.64 -5.20
C LEU A 211 5.38 -10.41 -5.17
N GLU A 212 4.68 -11.18 -4.35
CA GLU A 212 3.27 -11.04 -4.05
C GLU A 212 2.91 -9.65 -3.56
N ALA A 213 3.77 -9.01 -2.76
CA ALA A 213 3.51 -7.63 -2.32
C ALA A 213 3.52 -6.63 -3.49
N VAL A 214 4.33 -6.88 -4.53
CA VAL A 214 4.39 -6.04 -5.74
C VAL A 214 3.19 -6.30 -6.63
N THR A 215 2.79 -7.56 -6.79
CA THR A 215 1.60 -7.90 -7.60
C THR A 215 0.32 -7.41 -6.94
N VAL A 216 0.18 -7.51 -5.62
CA VAL A 216 -0.94 -6.92 -4.86
C VAL A 216 -0.96 -5.40 -5.02
N LEU A 217 0.20 -4.74 -4.95
CA LEU A 217 0.27 -3.30 -5.19
C LEU A 217 -0.21 -2.93 -6.60
N GLN A 218 0.24 -3.66 -7.64
CA GLN A 218 -0.21 -3.45 -9.02
C GLN A 218 -1.72 -3.62 -9.14
N VAL A 219 -2.29 -4.70 -8.59
CA VAL A 219 -3.74 -4.98 -8.64
C VAL A 219 -4.55 -3.86 -7.99
N LEU A 220 -4.08 -3.31 -6.85
CA LEU A 220 -4.74 -2.18 -6.20
C LEU A 220 -4.68 -0.90 -7.03
N LEU A 221 -3.56 -0.65 -7.71
CA LEU A 221 -3.39 0.51 -8.60
C LEU A 221 -4.29 0.38 -9.83
N ASP A 222 -4.42 -0.81 -10.42
CA ASP A 222 -5.33 -1.10 -11.53
C ASP A 222 -6.81 -0.93 -11.11
N ALA A 223 -7.11 -1.22 -9.85
CA ALA A 223 -8.43 -0.97 -9.28
C ALA A 223 -8.68 0.54 -9.06
N SER A 224 -7.75 1.29 -8.47
CA SER A 224 -7.96 2.72 -8.22
C SER A 224 -6.67 3.51 -8.12
N THR A 225 -6.28 4.13 -9.24
CA THR A 225 -5.11 5.03 -9.34
C THR A 225 -5.26 6.29 -8.48
N SER A 226 -6.48 6.73 -8.21
CA SER A 226 -6.76 7.93 -7.39
C SER A 226 -6.29 7.78 -5.94
N THR A 227 -6.16 6.54 -5.43
CA THR A 227 -5.74 6.30 -4.04
C THR A 227 -4.29 6.68 -3.75
N VAL A 228 -3.45 6.81 -4.78
CA VAL A 228 -2.03 7.17 -4.64
C VAL A 228 -1.85 8.61 -4.15
N LEU A 229 -2.82 9.49 -4.41
CA LEU A 229 -2.80 10.90 -4.03
C LEU A 229 -3.38 11.17 -2.63
N LEU A 230 -4.01 10.17 -2.00
CA LEU A 230 -4.64 10.36 -0.71
C LEU A 230 -3.58 10.30 0.40
N PRO A 231 -3.54 11.26 1.34
CA PRO A 231 -2.70 11.15 2.53
C PRO A 231 -3.42 10.35 3.63
N ASP A 232 -2.62 9.72 4.51
CA ASP A 232 -3.14 9.15 5.76
C ASP A 232 -3.44 10.23 6.82
N SER A 233 -3.90 9.82 8.01
CA SER A 233 -4.15 10.74 9.13
C SER A 233 -2.93 11.53 9.63
N ASN A 234 -1.71 11.09 9.29
CA ASN A 234 -0.47 11.81 9.60
C ASN A 234 -0.03 12.73 8.45
N GLY A 235 -0.81 12.82 7.35
CA GLY A 235 -0.45 13.56 6.15
C GLY A 235 0.54 12.83 5.24
N LEU A 236 0.84 11.55 5.48
CA LEU A 236 1.80 10.78 4.70
C LEU A 236 1.13 10.12 3.51
N ASN A 237 1.66 10.33 2.30
CA ASN A 237 1.24 9.60 1.11
C ASN A 237 1.94 8.22 1.03
N CYS A 238 1.63 7.43 0.00
CA CYS A 238 2.23 6.10 -0.18
C CYS A 238 3.76 6.14 -0.42
N LEU A 239 4.29 7.17 -1.10
CA LEU A 239 5.73 7.35 -1.30
C LEU A 239 6.44 7.73 0.02
N ASP A 240 5.81 8.54 0.86
CA ASP A 240 6.33 8.91 2.18
C ASP A 240 6.39 7.69 3.09
N ILE A 241 5.36 6.84 3.06
CA ILE A 241 5.38 5.57 3.79
C ILE A 241 6.57 4.73 3.32
N LEU A 242 6.79 4.56 2.02
CA LEU A 242 7.97 3.82 1.53
C LEU A 242 9.30 4.49 1.95
N SER A 243 9.39 5.81 1.91
CA SER A 243 10.61 6.51 2.31
C SER A 243 10.90 6.39 3.81
N THR A 244 9.89 6.51 4.68
CA THR A 244 10.08 6.29 6.12
C THR A 244 10.57 4.88 6.41
N MET A 245 10.05 3.88 5.68
CA MET A 245 10.49 2.49 5.76
C MET A 245 11.93 2.30 5.31
N PHE A 246 12.34 3.01 4.25
CA PHE A 246 13.73 3.04 3.81
C PHE A 246 14.63 3.65 4.90
N SER A 247 14.30 4.84 5.42
CA SER A 247 15.11 5.55 6.40
C SER A 247 15.27 4.83 7.75
N GLN A 248 14.28 4.05 8.18
CA GLN A 248 14.38 3.28 9.43
C GLN A 248 15.42 2.16 9.38
N ARG A 249 15.73 1.65 8.19
CA ARG A 249 16.80 0.68 7.99
C ARG A 249 18.06 1.47 7.62
N LYS A 250 19.11 1.42 8.44
CA LYS A 250 20.39 2.10 8.15
C LYS A 250 21.07 1.45 6.94
N TRP A 251 20.73 1.91 5.74
CA TRP A 251 21.21 1.37 4.46
C TRP A 251 22.61 1.87 4.04
N ASP A 252 23.31 2.61 4.89
CA ASP A 252 24.66 3.10 4.57
C ASP A 252 25.70 1.97 4.37
N ASN A 253 25.38 0.72 4.74
CA ASN A 253 26.26 -0.46 4.64
C ASN A 253 25.73 -1.57 3.70
N ILE A 254 25.32 -1.22 2.48
CA ILE A 254 24.70 -2.16 1.50
C ILE A 254 25.66 -3.23 0.92
N GLU A 255 26.97 -3.19 1.15
CA GLU A 255 27.89 -4.03 0.36
C GLU A 255 28.04 -5.52 0.77
N ARG A 256 27.37 -6.06 1.82
CA ARG A 256 27.78 -7.40 2.33
C ARG A 256 26.72 -8.43 2.73
N SER A 257 25.49 -8.39 2.21
CA SER A 257 24.58 -9.53 2.41
C SER A 257 23.58 -9.74 1.26
N HIS A 258 23.58 -10.89 0.59
CA HIS A 258 22.63 -11.18 -0.51
C HIS A 258 21.12 -10.96 -0.21
N PRO A 259 20.59 -11.09 1.03
CA PRO A 259 19.19 -10.77 1.33
C PRO A 259 18.83 -9.28 1.18
N THR A 260 19.81 -8.36 1.23
CA THR A 260 19.53 -6.91 1.12
C THR A 260 19.27 -6.48 -0.32
N GLU A 261 19.75 -7.23 -1.31
CA GLU A 261 19.58 -6.90 -2.73
C GLU A 261 18.16 -7.17 -3.22
N LEU A 262 17.60 -8.35 -2.93
CA LEU A 262 16.23 -8.70 -3.31
C LEU A 262 15.20 -7.76 -2.65
N PHE A 263 15.39 -7.44 -1.36
CA PHE A 263 14.52 -6.45 -0.69
C PHE A 263 14.60 -5.10 -1.39
N PHE A 264 15.81 -4.64 -1.75
CA PHE A 264 16.00 -3.37 -2.42
C PHE A 264 15.36 -3.34 -3.81
N GLU A 265 15.46 -4.42 -4.59
CA GLU A 265 14.77 -4.54 -5.87
C GLU A 265 13.26 -4.50 -5.71
N ILE A 266 12.70 -5.24 -4.76
CA ILE A 266 11.26 -5.26 -4.49
C ILE A 266 10.78 -3.88 -4.00
N PHE A 267 11.53 -3.26 -3.11
CA PHE A 267 11.29 -1.89 -2.68
C PHE A 267 11.27 -0.93 -3.87
N TRP A 268 12.29 -1.02 -4.74
CA TRP A 268 12.39 -0.18 -5.93
C TRP A 268 11.27 -0.44 -6.92
N TRP A 269 10.79 -1.67 -7.07
CA TRP A 269 9.62 -1.99 -7.87
C TRP A 269 8.35 -1.35 -7.29
N LYS A 270 8.15 -1.38 -5.97
CA LYS A 270 7.03 -0.67 -5.34
C LYS A 270 7.09 0.84 -5.62
N VAL A 271 8.26 1.46 -5.48
CA VAL A 271 8.47 2.89 -5.82
C VAL A 271 8.17 3.14 -7.29
N THR A 272 8.68 2.28 -8.18
CA THR A 272 8.50 2.40 -9.63
C THR A 272 7.03 2.36 -10.02
N LEU A 273 6.27 1.42 -9.44
CA LEU A 273 4.83 1.30 -9.69
C LEU A 273 4.06 2.53 -9.21
N LEU A 274 4.36 3.04 -8.01
CA LEU A 274 3.69 4.24 -7.49
C LEU A 274 4.00 5.49 -8.31
N VAL A 275 5.28 5.70 -8.67
CA VAL A 275 5.69 6.85 -9.51
C VAL A 275 5.02 6.77 -10.89
N LYS A 276 4.95 5.57 -11.48
CA LYS A 276 4.25 5.36 -12.76
C LYS A 276 2.75 5.63 -12.63
N ALA A 277 2.11 5.19 -11.55
CA ALA A 277 0.70 5.46 -11.30
C ALA A 277 0.43 6.96 -11.11
N LEU A 278 1.30 7.69 -10.41
CA LEU A 278 1.22 9.15 -10.27
C LEU A 278 1.36 9.86 -11.62
N TYR A 279 2.32 9.43 -12.44
CA TYR A 279 2.51 9.95 -13.79
C TYR A 279 1.24 9.79 -14.65
N LEU A 280 0.67 8.58 -14.68
CA LEU A 280 -0.56 8.31 -15.42
C LEU A 280 -1.71 9.17 -14.90
N LYS A 281 -1.84 9.30 -13.57
CA LYS A 281 -2.93 10.08 -12.97
C LYS A 281 -2.82 11.57 -13.27
N ARG A 282 -1.60 12.13 -13.27
CA ARG A 282 -1.35 13.52 -13.67
C ARG A 282 -1.77 13.76 -15.12
N ARG A 283 -1.41 12.85 -16.04
CA ARG A 283 -1.81 12.94 -17.45
C ARG A 283 -3.32 12.89 -17.64
N GLU A 284 -4.02 12.01 -16.90
CA GLU A 284 -5.49 11.99 -16.92
C GLU A 284 -6.08 13.36 -16.54
N ILE A 285 -5.55 13.99 -15.49
CA ILE A 285 -6.00 15.31 -15.03
C ILE A 285 -5.71 16.38 -16.10
N GLU A 286 -4.50 16.41 -16.66
CA GLU A 286 -4.11 17.36 -17.72
C GLU A 286 -4.98 17.21 -18.98
N GLU A 287 -5.32 15.98 -19.37
CA GLU A 287 -6.21 15.72 -20.50
C GLU A 287 -7.65 16.15 -20.21
N GLU A 288 -8.15 15.95 -18.99
CA GLU A 288 -9.46 16.44 -18.56
C GLU A 288 -9.53 17.98 -18.56
N GLU A 289 -8.46 18.66 -18.13
CA GLU A 289 -8.34 20.11 -18.17
C GLU A 289 -8.26 20.64 -19.61
N LYS A 290 -7.45 20.01 -20.48
CA LYS A 290 -7.39 20.33 -21.91
C LYS A 290 -8.76 20.19 -22.55
N LYS A 291 -9.49 19.09 -22.31
CA LYS A 291 -10.86 18.89 -22.84
C LYS A 291 -11.85 19.95 -22.34
N LYS A 292 -11.70 20.43 -21.09
CA LYS A 292 -12.52 21.54 -20.57
C LYS A 292 -12.20 22.86 -21.28
N ASN A 293 -10.93 23.12 -21.58
CA ASN A 293 -10.45 24.33 -22.24
C ASN A 293 -10.68 24.32 -23.78
N GLU A 294 -10.62 23.15 -24.42
CA GLU A 294 -10.79 22.94 -25.86
C GLU A 294 -12.25 22.95 -26.34
N LYS A 295 -13.24 23.03 -25.42
CA LYS A 295 -14.63 23.36 -25.79
C LYS A 295 -14.80 24.73 -26.49
N GLY A 296 -13.71 25.46 -26.74
CA GLY A 296 -13.66 26.68 -27.55
C GLY A 296 -12.67 26.69 -28.74
N MET A 297 -11.88 25.64 -29.03
CA MET A 297 -10.92 25.69 -30.15
C MET A 297 -10.47 24.30 -30.63
N ASN A 298 -10.74 24.01 -31.91
CA ASN A 298 -10.29 22.79 -32.60
C ASN A 298 -8.79 22.87 -32.91
N THR A 299 -7.95 22.13 -32.20
CA THR A 299 -6.64 21.69 -32.73
C THR A 299 -6.31 20.28 -32.22
N SER A 300 -6.55 19.28 -33.07
CA SER A 300 -6.02 17.93 -32.90
C SER A 300 -4.54 17.91 -33.26
N LYS A 301 -3.65 18.02 -32.27
CA LYS A 301 -2.29 17.47 -32.41
C LYS A 301 -2.26 16.17 -31.62
N ALA A 302 -2.07 15.06 -32.34
CA ALA A 302 -1.77 13.77 -31.75
C ALA A 302 -0.56 13.93 -30.82
N THR A 303 -0.75 13.62 -29.54
CA THR A 303 0.32 13.60 -28.54
C THR A 303 1.28 12.48 -28.95
N GLU A 304 2.47 12.84 -29.41
CA GLU A 304 3.56 11.87 -29.59
C GLU A 304 3.78 11.13 -28.27
N GLU A 305 3.85 9.81 -28.35
CA GLU A 305 3.93 8.91 -27.19
C GLU A 305 5.36 8.95 -26.64
N TYR A 306 5.69 9.96 -25.84
CA TYR A 306 7.02 10.06 -25.24
C TYR A 306 7.22 9.01 -24.14
N PRO A 307 8.41 8.38 -24.07
CA PRO A 307 8.68 7.30 -23.14
C PRO A 307 8.78 7.80 -21.69
N PHE A 308 8.12 7.10 -20.77
CA PHE A 308 8.20 7.35 -19.33
C PHE A 308 9.65 7.28 -18.82
N SER A 309 10.10 8.33 -18.14
CA SER A 309 11.42 8.39 -17.52
C SER A 309 11.32 8.56 -16.00
N MET A 310 11.78 7.54 -15.27
CA MET A 310 11.77 7.51 -13.80
C MET A 310 12.47 8.71 -13.17
N LEU A 311 13.63 9.10 -13.72
CA LEU A 311 14.42 10.20 -13.21
C LEU A 311 13.70 11.54 -13.38
N HIS A 312 13.08 11.78 -14.53
CA HIS A 312 12.31 13.00 -14.76
C HIS A 312 11.11 13.08 -13.83
N GLU A 313 10.34 11.99 -13.68
CA GLU A 313 9.11 12.03 -12.87
C GLU A 313 9.41 12.20 -11.37
N THR A 314 10.42 11.50 -10.83
CA THR A 314 10.81 11.67 -9.42
C THR A 314 11.25 13.10 -9.09
N LEU A 315 11.78 13.85 -10.06
CA LEU A 315 12.14 15.27 -9.93
C LEU A 315 10.92 16.20 -10.09
N LYS A 316 9.92 15.85 -10.91
CA LYS A 316 8.67 16.61 -11.09
C LYS A 316 7.73 16.52 -9.88
N LEU A 317 7.73 15.39 -9.18
CA LEU A 317 6.88 15.16 -8.00
C LEU A 317 7.37 15.99 -6.81
N SER A 318 6.60 16.98 -6.34
CA SER A 318 6.93 17.80 -5.17
C SER A 318 7.16 16.95 -3.92
N ASP A 319 6.26 15.98 -3.72
CA ASP A 319 6.16 15.17 -2.50
C ASP A 319 7.05 13.92 -2.57
N CYS A 320 7.91 13.80 -3.58
CA CYS A 320 8.85 12.68 -3.67
C CYS A 320 10.02 12.89 -2.68
N PRO A 321 10.23 11.97 -1.72
CA PRO A 321 11.27 12.10 -0.72
C PRO A 321 12.69 12.14 -1.31
N TYR A 322 13.58 12.92 -0.71
CA TYR A 322 14.97 13.12 -1.15
C TYR A 322 15.73 11.81 -1.42
N ASN A 323 15.61 10.85 -0.50
CA ASN A 323 16.30 9.56 -0.61
C ASN A 323 15.89 8.80 -1.88
N LEU A 324 14.61 8.85 -2.26
CA LEU A 324 14.13 8.18 -3.47
C LEU A 324 14.70 8.83 -4.74
N ARG A 325 14.82 10.17 -4.77
CA ARG A 325 15.43 10.87 -5.90
C ARG A 325 16.91 10.53 -6.05
N GLN A 326 17.66 10.43 -4.96
CA GLN A 326 19.06 9.99 -5.01
C GLN A 326 19.21 8.57 -5.55
N ILE A 327 18.32 7.66 -5.15
CA ILE A 327 18.32 6.29 -5.67
C ILE A 327 17.96 6.30 -7.16
N ALA A 328 16.96 7.08 -7.58
CA ALA A 328 16.57 7.21 -8.97
C ALA A 328 17.74 7.68 -9.85
N LEU A 329 18.49 8.68 -9.38
CA LEU A 329 19.68 9.19 -10.06
C LEU A 329 20.77 8.13 -10.21
N LYS A 330 21.00 7.31 -9.17
CA LYS A 330 22.00 6.22 -9.23
C LYS A 330 21.57 5.09 -10.16
N LYS A 331 20.29 4.68 -10.14
CA LYS A 331 19.78 3.56 -10.94
C LYS A 331 19.54 3.90 -12.40
N HIS A 332 19.16 5.14 -12.70
CA HIS A 332 18.83 5.59 -14.07
C HIS A 332 19.81 6.62 -14.58
N PHE A 333 21.11 6.41 -14.31
CA PHE A 333 22.18 7.31 -14.74
C PHE A 333 22.21 7.51 -16.26
N ASP A 334 21.90 6.45 -17.02
CA ASP A 334 21.86 6.49 -18.49
C ASP A 334 20.82 7.49 -19.04
N ASN A 335 19.80 7.83 -18.24
CA ASN A 335 18.75 8.76 -18.64
C ASN A 335 19.08 10.23 -18.35
N ILE A 336 20.30 10.55 -17.87
CA ILE A 336 20.64 11.92 -17.48
C ILE A 336 20.78 12.89 -18.66
N SER A 337 21.07 12.36 -19.86
CA SER A 337 21.20 13.11 -21.11
C SER A 337 19.93 13.09 -21.96
N VAL A 338 18.91 12.35 -21.54
CA VAL A 338 17.63 12.23 -22.26
C VAL A 338 16.78 13.45 -21.94
N GLN A 339 16.13 14.01 -22.97
CA GLN A 339 15.18 15.12 -22.83
C GLN A 339 13.73 14.60 -22.75
N ASP A 340 12.88 15.29 -21.99
CA ASP A 340 11.44 15.02 -21.95
C ASP A 340 10.67 15.67 -23.12
N GLU A 341 9.34 15.60 -23.10
CA GLU A 341 8.44 16.15 -24.14
C GLU A 341 8.64 17.66 -24.37
N GLU A 342 9.07 18.38 -23.33
CA GLU A 342 9.33 19.83 -23.36
C GLU A 342 10.79 20.14 -23.78
N GLY A 343 11.59 19.11 -24.08
CA GLY A 343 13.02 19.24 -24.35
C GLY A 343 13.86 19.44 -23.09
N ASN A 344 13.29 19.25 -21.90
CA ASN A 344 13.97 19.47 -20.63
C ASN A 344 14.82 18.25 -20.26
N LEU A 345 16.10 18.48 -19.97
CA LEU A 345 16.93 17.49 -19.25
C LEU A 345 16.50 17.39 -17.77
N PRO A 346 16.92 16.35 -17.03
CA PRO A 346 16.70 16.25 -15.58
C PRO A 346 17.18 17.50 -14.82
N LEU A 347 18.28 18.13 -15.25
CA LEU A 347 18.76 19.38 -14.67
C LEU A 347 17.78 20.55 -14.86
N HIS A 348 17.12 20.66 -16.01
CA HIS A 348 16.09 21.67 -16.26
C HIS A 348 14.91 21.48 -15.32
N ILE A 349 14.46 20.24 -15.12
CA ILE A 349 13.37 19.92 -14.18
C ILE A 349 13.78 20.24 -12.75
N ALA A 350 14.97 19.81 -12.33
CA ALA A 350 15.49 20.08 -10.99
C ALA A 350 15.63 21.59 -10.73
N ALA A 351 16.02 22.35 -11.77
CA ALA A 351 16.10 23.80 -11.76
C ALA A 351 14.71 24.47 -11.71
N ARG A 352 13.67 23.90 -12.30
CA ARG A 352 12.30 24.44 -12.21
C ARG A 352 11.57 24.07 -10.91
N SER A 353 11.79 22.85 -10.41
CA SER A 353 10.90 22.23 -9.43
C SER A 353 11.28 22.57 -7.99
N PHE A 354 10.29 22.81 -7.12
CA PHE A 354 10.51 22.88 -5.68
C PHE A 354 10.67 21.47 -5.11
N LEU A 355 11.92 21.00 -5.08
CA LEU A 355 12.32 19.66 -4.66
C LEU A 355 12.18 19.43 -3.13
N GLY A 356 11.28 20.13 -2.45
CA GLY A 356 11.03 20.04 -1.01
C GLY A 356 11.46 21.29 -0.23
N ASN A 357 11.19 21.28 1.08
CA ASN A 357 11.41 22.42 1.97
C ASN A 357 12.86 22.58 2.43
N ASN A 358 13.68 21.54 2.31
CA ASN A 358 15.07 21.57 2.76
C ASN A 358 16.01 22.02 1.63
N ASN A 359 16.39 23.30 1.66
CA ASN A 359 17.28 23.90 0.66
C ASN A 359 18.58 23.12 0.43
N THR A 360 19.11 22.47 1.47
CA THR A 360 20.37 21.70 1.37
C THR A 360 20.23 20.42 0.57
N GLU A 361 19.08 19.75 0.64
CA GLU A 361 18.77 18.54 -0.13
C GLU A 361 18.57 18.86 -1.60
N VAL A 362 17.85 19.95 -1.89
CA VAL A 362 17.66 20.47 -3.25
C VAL A 362 19.00 20.76 -3.92
N ALA A 363 19.88 21.48 -3.23
CA ALA A 363 21.21 21.81 -3.73
C ALA A 363 22.05 20.55 -4.02
N LYS A 364 22.02 19.55 -3.13
CA LYS A 364 22.74 18.28 -3.32
C LYS A 364 22.26 17.48 -4.55
N ILE A 365 20.97 17.51 -4.88
CA ILE A 365 20.45 16.86 -6.09
C ILE A 365 20.99 17.56 -7.34
N ILE A 366 20.95 18.90 -7.35
CA ILE A 366 21.47 19.71 -8.46
C ILE A 366 22.96 19.47 -8.63
N ASP A 367 23.74 19.44 -7.53
CA ASP A 367 25.16 19.12 -7.56
C ASP A 367 25.42 17.73 -8.14
N ALA A 368 24.66 16.72 -7.71
CA ALA A 368 24.82 15.36 -8.22
C ALA A 368 24.52 15.29 -9.73
N LEU A 369 23.51 16.01 -10.22
CA LEU A 369 23.20 16.11 -11.65
C LEU A 369 24.31 16.83 -12.44
N LEU A 370 24.86 17.92 -11.89
CA LEU A 370 25.95 18.67 -12.51
C LEU A 370 27.25 17.87 -12.58
N VAL A 371 27.59 17.13 -11.52
CA VAL A 371 28.75 16.23 -11.50
C VAL A 371 28.59 15.11 -12.52
N ALA A 372 27.38 14.57 -12.65
CA ALA A 372 27.09 13.49 -13.57
C ALA A 372 27.07 13.93 -15.04
N TYR A 373 26.53 15.12 -15.35
CA TYR A 373 26.51 15.66 -16.71
C TYR A 373 26.72 17.19 -16.74
N PRO A 374 27.98 17.67 -16.67
CA PRO A 374 28.29 19.10 -16.63
C PRO A 374 27.79 19.88 -17.85
N GLY A 375 27.77 19.22 -19.02
CA GLY A 375 27.31 19.80 -20.29
C GLY A 375 25.82 20.17 -20.30
N ALA A 376 25.02 19.65 -19.36
CA ALA A 376 23.59 19.92 -19.27
C ALA A 376 23.26 21.42 -19.11
N THR A 377 24.18 22.20 -18.53
CA THR A 377 24.03 23.65 -18.28
C THR A 377 23.94 24.50 -19.55
N ARG A 378 24.39 23.96 -20.69
CA ARG A 378 24.40 24.65 -21.99
C ARG A 378 23.30 24.16 -22.92
N VAL A 379 22.64 23.06 -22.57
CA VAL A 379 21.56 22.50 -23.38
C VAL A 379 20.33 23.38 -23.19
N LYS A 380 19.63 23.63 -24.29
CA LYS A 380 18.39 24.42 -24.30
C LYS A 380 17.20 23.50 -24.49
N ASN A 381 16.11 23.79 -23.80
CA ASN A 381 14.84 23.10 -24.01
C ASN A 381 14.12 23.59 -25.28
N ASN A 382 12.89 23.13 -25.52
CA ASN A 382 12.11 23.52 -26.70
C ASN A 382 11.78 25.03 -26.73
N GLU A 383 11.69 25.67 -25.56
CA GLU A 383 11.54 27.12 -25.39
C GLU A 383 12.87 27.89 -25.52
N LYS A 384 13.96 27.19 -25.89
CA LYS A 384 15.33 27.72 -25.99
C LYS A 384 15.88 28.26 -24.66
N ARG A 385 15.33 27.83 -23.53
CA ARG A 385 15.77 28.21 -22.18
C ARG A 385 16.79 27.22 -21.65
N GLU A 386 17.82 27.74 -20.99
CA GLU A 386 18.82 26.95 -20.25
C GLU A 386 18.36 26.73 -18.80
N PRO A 387 18.93 25.77 -18.04
CA PRO A 387 18.50 25.49 -16.67
C PRO A 387 18.53 26.71 -15.74
N LEU A 388 19.48 27.63 -15.94
CA LEU A 388 19.58 28.86 -15.15
C LEU A 388 18.34 29.74 -15.28
N HIS A 389 17.80 29.87 -16.50
CA HIS A 389 16.59 30.65 -16.77
C HIS A 389 15.40 30.10 -15.97
N LEU A 390 15.24 28.76 -15.97
CA LEU A 390 14.17 28.07 -15.26
C LEU A 390 14.33 28.16 -13.73
N ALA A 391 15.57 28.14 -13.22
CA ALA A 391 15.85 28.34 -11.80
C ALA A 391 15.42 29.73 -11.32
N LEU A 392 15.73 30.76 -12.10
CA LEU A 392 15.39 32.14 -11.76
C LEU A 392 13.89 32.39 -11.91
N GLN A 393 13.27 31.89 -12.98
CA GLN A 393 11.83 32.01 -13.21
C GLN A 393 11.00 31.33 -12.12
N SER A 394 11.45 30.17 -11.62
CA SER A 394 10.78 29.48 -10.51
C SER A 394 11.03 30.13 -9.15
N GLY A 395 11.91 31.12 -9.05
CA GLY A 395 12.24 31.77 -7.78
C GLY A 395 13.12 30.92 -6.87
N LYS A 396 13.97 30.05 -7.42
CA LYS A 396 14.94 29.31 -6.60
C LYS A 396 15.93 30.26 -5.95
N THR A 397 16.13 30.06 -4.65
CA THR A 397 17.10 30.85 -3.87
C THR A 397 18.53 30.40 -4.12
N TRP A 398 19.50 31.26 -3.80
CA TRP A 398 20.94 30.96 -3.91
C TRP A 398 21.31 29.64 -3.21
N LYS A 399 20.76 29.40 -2.02
CA LYS A 399 21.00 28.20 -1.20
C LYS A 399 20.31 26.94 -1.69
N GLN A 400 19.33 27.04 -2.59
CA GLN A 400 18.61 25.90 -3.17
C GLN A 400 19.32 25.33 -4.41
N GLY A 401 20.58 25.72 -4.65
CA GLY A 401 21.40 25.22 -5.76
C GLY A 401 21.47 26.15 -6.97
N LEU A 402 20.88 27.36 -6.91
CA LEU A 402 21.08 28.38 -7.94
C LEU A 402 22.56 28.74 -8.10
N SER A 403 23.29 28.85 -6.98
CA SER A 403 24.75 29.08 -6.99
C SER A 403 25.50 28.02 -7.79
N ASN A 404 25.05 26.76 -7.68
CA ASN A 404 25.76 25.62 -8.25
C ASN A 404 25.56 25.58 -9.76
N ILE A 405 24.33 25.88 -10.23
CA ILE A 405 24.03 26.05 -11.66
C ILE A 405 24.83 27.23 -12.23
N PHE A 406 24.85 28.36 -11.52
CA PHE A 406 25.56 29.56 -11.95
C PHE A 406 27.07 29.31 -12.09
N HIS A 407 27.72 28.77 -11.06
CA HIS A 407 29.16 28.48 -11.09
C HIS A 407 29.54 27.42 -12.14
N ALA A 408 28.63 26.50 -12.48
CA ALA A 408 28.87 25.51 -13.53
C ALA A 408 28.85 26.12 -14.95
N ASN A 409 28.11 27.20 -15.18
CA ASN A 409 28.12 27.94 -16.46
C ASN A 409 27.83 29.44 -16.28
N PRO A 410 28.81 30.25 -15.84
CA PRO A 410 28.60 31.68 -15.61
C PRO A 410 28.19 32.45 -16.88
N ALA A 411 28.62 31.97 -18.05
CA ALA A 411 28.32 32.60 -19.34
C ALA A 411 26.82 32.58 -19.71
N SER A 412 26.04 31.69 -19.08
CA SER A 412 24.59 31.56 -19.28
C SER A 412 23.85 32.88 -19.00
N ILE A 413 24.39 33.76 -18.14
CA ILE A 413 23.74 35.03 -17.80
C ILE A 413 23.66 36.04 -18.96
N HIS A 414 24.50 35.90 -19.97
CA HIS A 414 24.46 36.80 -21.13
C HIS A 414 23.45 36.34 -22.19
N GLY A 415 22.92 35.11 -22.06
CA GLY A 415 21.86 34.61 -22.94
C GLY A 415 20.53 35.23 -22.55
N ALA A 416 19.94 36.07 -23.39
CA ALA A 416 18.58 36.56 -23.17
C ALA A 416 17.57 35.44 -23.41
N ASP A 417 16.53 35.37 -22.57
CA ASP A 417 15.35 34.56 -22.82
C ASP A 417 14.68 35.04 -24.12
N LEU A 418 14.43 34.15 -25.07
CA LEU A 418 13.91 34.54 -26.39
C LEU A 418 12.44 34.99 -26.35
N ASP A 419 11.66 34.48 -25.39
CA ASP A 419 10.24 34.82 -25.28
C ASP A 419 10.05 36.13 -24.52
N LEU A 420 10.78 36.29 -23.42
CA LEU A 420 10.67 37.48 -22.57
C LEU A 420 11.60 38.62 -23.04
N LYS A 421 12.60 38.31 -23.89
CA LYS A 421 13.71 39.23 -24.26
C LYS A 421 14.45 39.81 -23.06
N LEU A 422 14.35 39.14 -21.91
CA LEU A 422 14.96 39.57 -20.66
C LEU A 422 16.23 38.76 -20.39
N LEU A 423 17.24 39.44 -19.86
CA LEU A 423 18.42 38.77 -19.34
C LEU A 423 18.06 38.05 -18.02
N PRO A 424 18.70 36.92 -17.70
CA PRO A 424 18.45 36.14 -16.49
C PRO A 424 18.41 36.97 -15.20
N PHE A 425 19.28 37.97 -15.03
CA PHE A 425 19.26 38.85 -13.85
C PHE A 425 17.99 39.74 -13.77
N ILE A 426 17.37 40.07 -14.91
CA ILE A 426 16.10 40.81 -14.94
C ILE A 426 14.93 39.88 -14.59
N LEU A 427 15.00 38.61 -14.96
CA LEU A 427 14.03 37.60 -14.52
C LEU A 427 14.04 37.44 -13.00
N GLU A 428 15.22 37.52 -12.39
CA GLU A 428 15.36 37.42 -10.93
C GLU A 428 14.70 38.60 -10.18
N LEU A 429 14.75 39.81 -10.75
CA LEU A 429 14.07 40.99 -10.23
C LEU A 429 12.54 40.86 -10.22
N VAL A 430 11.98 39.97 -11.03
CA VAL A 430 10.53 39.75 -11.15
C VAL A 430 10.02 38.71 -10.15
N GLY A 431 10.87 37.78 -9.67
CA GLY A 431 10.41 36.62 -8.91
C GLY A 431 11.14 36.27 -7.62
N SER A 432 12.34 36.80 -7.36
CA SER A 432 13.20 36.37 -6.24
C SER A 432 13.34 37.43 -5.14
N THR A 433 13.90 37.03 -3.98
CA THR A 433 14.16 37.98 -2.90
C THR A 433 15.28 38.94 -3.29
N ALA A 434 15.18 40.22 -2.90
CA ALA A 434 16.21 41.24 -3.22
C ALA A 434 17.64 40.84 -2.79
N ARG A 435 17.76 39.90 -1.85
CA ARG A 435 19.03 39.35 -1.38
C ARG A 435 19.69 38.40 -2.38
N ASP A 436 18.92 37.55 -3.06
CA ASP A 436 19.45 36.61 -4.06
C ASP A 436 19.92 37.39 -5.30
N VAL A 437 19.13 38.37 -5.75
CA VAL A 437 19.49 39.33 -6.80
C VAL A 437 20.82 40.03 -6.49
N TYR A 438 20.99 40.52 -5.25
CA TYR A 438 22.25 41.14 -4.83
C TYR A 438 23.44 40.18 -4.88
N LEU A 439 23.27 38.91 -4.50
CA LEU A 439 24.36 37.93 -4.53
C LEU A 439 24.78 37.60 -5.97
N VAL A 440 23.82 37.50 -6.88
CA VAL A 440 24.08 37.28 -8.31
C VAL A 440 24.86 38.46 -8.89
N LEU A 441 24.43 39.69 -8.59
CA LEU A 441 25.13 40.92 -9.00
C LEU A 441 26.50 41.07 -8.35
N ARG A 442 26.68 40.63 -7.09
CA ARG A 442 27.97 40.72 -6.38
C ARG A 442 29.05 39.84 -7.01
N GLU A 443 28.68 38.67 -7.51
CA GLU A 443 29.61 37.78 -8.23
C GLU A 443 29.85 38.26 -9.69
N MET A 444 29.29 39.42 -10.07
CA MET A 444 29.39 40.02 -11.41
C MET A 444 29.93 41.46 -11.34
N PRO A 445 31.25 41.65 -11.21
CA PRO A 445 31.84 42.97 -11.27
C PRO A 445 31.72 43.63 -12.66
N ASP A 446 31.42 42.87 -13.72
CA ASP A 446 31.42 43.34 -15.11
C ASP A 446 30.04 43.83 -15.62
N ILE A 447 28.95 43.62 -14.87
CA ILE A 447 27.58 44.00 -15.25
C ILE A 447 27.07 45.24 -14.48
N MET A 448 27.70 45.57 -13.33
CA MET A 448 27.58 46.87 -12.66
C MET A 448 28.47 47.90 -13.34
#